data_AF-A0A5C6ATH6-F1
#
_entry.id   AF-A0A5C6ATH6-F1
#
_cell.length_a   1.000
_cell.length_b   1.000
_cell.length_c   1.000
_cell.angle_alpha   90.00
_cell.angle_beta   90.00
_cell.angle_gamma   90.00
#
_symmetry.space_group_name_H-M   'P 1'
#
loop_
_entity.id
_entity.type
_entity.pdbx_description
1 polymer ?
#
loop_
_entity_poly.entity_id
_entity_poly.type
_entity_poly.pdbx_seq_one_letter_code
_entity_poly.pdbx_strand_id
1 'polypeptide(L)'
;MLGVLQRRTGCPFSPLLASRSPVPADHHRSVADSLTGLRRVNLIFEKAPHVRWYSDLKPFVTALASRLDEFVWRFDAVEGAFPPQGQEDDDFWILSGNAFADLVEDHPQFTWAVVSALAKHCSGDEINALCVPYADGNPTFWTGSPRPQHPFAEFEIVCWDGSATLLIGADESIAAAFQTAYPEAIDLDRENEDRDRTKR
;
A
#
# COMPACT_ATOMS: atom_id res chain seq x y z
N MET A 1 -21.09 41.18 22.78
CA MET A 1 -20.34 42.21 22.05
C MET A 1 -19.68 41.55 20.85
N LEU A 2 -20.24 41.74 19.66
CA LEU A 2 -19.68 41.24 18.41
C LEU A 2 -18.45 42.09 18.04
N GLY A 3 -17.29 41.45 17.88
CA GLY A 3 -16.09 42.05 17.29
C GLY A 3 -16.04 41.75 15.80
N VAL A 4 -16.23 42.80 14.99
CA VAL A 4 -16.27 42.81 13.54
C VAL A 4 -14.86 43.00 12.96
N LEU A 5 -14.61 42.29 11.84
CA LEU A 5 -13.64 42.51 10.73
C LEU A 5 -12.35 43.30 10.98
N GLN A 6 -11.25 42.75 10.47
CA GLN A 6 -10.51 43.46 9.41
C GLN A 6 -9.72 42.49 8.51
N ARG A 7 -10.13 42.44 7.25
CA ARG A 7 -9.39 41.82 6.13
C ARG A 7 -8.17 42.69 5.85
N ARG A 8 -6.98 42.09 5.71
CA ARG A 8 -5.80 42.77 5.17
C ARG A 8 -5.64 42.43 3.69
N THR A 9 -5.84 43.45 2.88
CA THR A 9 -5.61 43.52 1.44
C THR A 9 -4.14 43.83 1.13
N GLY A 10 -3.62 43.19 0.07
CA GLY A 10 -2.69 43.81 -0.89
C GLY A 10 -1.21 43.90 -0.53
N CYS A 11 -0.40 42.97 -1.06
CA CYS A 11 1.00 43.23 -1.37
C CYS A 11 1.12 43.77 -2.81
N PRO A 12 1.87 44.84 -3.07
CA PRO A 12 1.93 45.46 -4.40
C PRO A 12 2.93 44.73 -5.32
N PHE A 13 2.44 44.40 -6.52
CA PHE A 13 3.25 44.04 -7.69
C PHE A 13 3.99 45.29 -8.20
N SER A 14 5.30 45.18 -8.44
CA SER A 14 6.07 46.11 -9.28
C SER A 14 6.69 45.34 -10.44
N PRO A 15 6.57 45.83 -11.70
CA PRO A 15 7.13 45.17 -12.87
C PRO A 15 8.48 45.79 -13.24
N LEU A 16 9.49 44.95 -13.50
CA LEU A 16 10.72 45.38 -14.16
C LEU A 16 11.05 44.40 -15.29
N LEU A 17 10.90 44.94 -16.50
CA LEU A 17 11.29 44.38 -17.78
C LEU A 17 12.82 44.17 -17.81
N ALA A 18 13.27 42.99 -18.22
CA ALA A 18 14.60 42.80 -18.79
C ALA A 18 14.53 41.78 -19.93
N SER A 19 14.69 42.29 -21.15
CA SER A 19 14.84 41.55 -22.40
C SER A 19 16.13 40.72 -22.39
N ARG A 20 16.04 39.42 -22.67
CA ARG A 20 17.17 38.63 -23.20
C ARG A 20 16.66 37.62 -24.24
N SER A 21 17.35 37.63 -25.38
CA SER A 21 17.13 36.83 -26.60
C SER A 21 17.21 35.31 -26.38
N PRO A 22 16.63 34.49 -27.28
CA PRO A 22 16.54 33.04 -27.08
C PRO A 22 17.86 32.34 -27.45
N VAL A 23 18.34 31.47 -26.57
CA VAL A 23 19.40 30.49 -26.82
C VAL A 23 18.72 29.15 -27.16
N PRO A 24 19.14 28.40 -28.20
CA PRO A 24 18.43 27.22 -28.65
C PRO A 24 18.77 25.96 -27.84
N ALA A 25 17.72 25.16 -27.63
CA ALA A 25 17.64 23.71 -27.37
C ALA A 25 18.79 23.04 -26.59
N ASP A 26 18.47 22.63 -25.36
CA ASP A 26 19.02 21.41 -24.79
C ASP A 26 17.91 20.41 -24.53
N HIS A 27 18.01 19.26 -25.19
CA HIS A 27 17.20 18.06 -24.95
C HIS A 27 17.62 17.41 -23.62
N HIS A 28 17.31 18.06 -22.51
CA HIS A 28 17.22 17.36 -21.23
C HIS A 28 15.78 16.93 -21.03
N ARG A 29 15.43 15.81 -21.67
CA ARG A 29 14.25 15.04 -21.30
C ARG A 29 14.50 14.59 -19.85
N SER A 30 13.82 15.25 -18.92
CA SER A 30 13.83 14.92 -17.49
C SER A 30 13.54 13.42 -17.34
N VAL A 31 14.49 12.68 -16.76
CA VAL A 31 14.31 11.26 -16.42
C VAL A 31 13.19 11.07 -15.38
N ALA A 32 12.76 12.15 -14.71
CA ALA A 32 11.68 12.13 -13.73
C ALA A 32 10.26 12.05 -14.33
N ASP A 33 10.08 12.33 -15.63
CA ASP A 33 8.76 12.24 -16.29
C ASP A 33 8.41 10.82 -16.79
N SER A 34 9.23 9.81 -16.48
CA SER A 34 9.02 8.42 -16.91
C SER A 34 8.46 7.50 -15.80
N LEU A 35 8.13 8.01 -14.61
CA LEU A 35 7.62 7.21 -13.49
C LEU A 35 6.09 7.26 -13.32
N THR A 36 5.37 8.02 -14.15
CA THR A 36 3.90 8.19 -14.05
C THR A 36 3.10 7.26 -14.96
N GLY A 37 3.63 6.07 -15.28
CA GLY A 37 2.98 5.11 -16.17
C GLY A 37 3.14 3.63 -15.81
N LEU A 38 3.69 3.32 -14.63
CA LEU A 38 3.78 1.93 -14.18
C LEU A 38 2.39 1.43 -13.79
N ARG A 39 1.93 0.37 -14.45
CA ARG A 39 0.62 -0.22 -14.19
C ARG A 39 0.65 -0.84 -12.80
N ARG A 40 -0.16 -0.31 -11.89
CA ARG A 40 -0.40 -0.97 -10.60
C ARG A 40 -1.39 -2.12 -10.79
N VAL A 41 -1.15 -3.22 -10.10
CA VAL A 41 -1.94 -4.44 -10.17
C VAL A 41 -2.58 -4.69 -8.81
N ASN A 42 -3.86 -5.05 -8.82
CA ASN A 42 -4.58 -5.53 -7.65
C ASN A 42 -4.97 -7.00 -7.86
N LEU A 43 -4.63 -7.85 -6.91
CA LEU A 43 -4.94 -9.28 -6.96
C LEU A 43 -5.72 -9.71 -5.73
N ILE A 44 -6.50 -10.77 -5.88
CA ILE A 44 -7.15 -11.46 -4.77
C ILE A 44 -6.93 -12.95 -4.87
N PHE A 45 -6.63 -13.56 -3.74
CA PHE A 45 -6.59 -15.00 -3.55
C PHE A 45 -7.71 -15.41 -2.58
N GLU A 46 -8.70 -16.12 -3.11
CA GLU A 46 -9.86 -16.64 -2.38
C GLU A 46 -10.40 -17.90 -3.08
N LYS A 47 -11.28 -18.67 -2.41
CA LYS A 47 -12.07 -19.79 -3.00
C LYS A 47 -11.24 -20.96 -3.59
N ALA A 48 -10.05 -21.19 -3.06
CA ALA A 48 -9.16 -22.29 -3.35
C ALA A 48 -9.48 -23.54 -2.48
N PRO A 49 -10.07 -24.62 -3.04
CA PRO A 49 -10.63 -25.74 -2.25
C PRO A 49 -9.59 -26.56 -1.47
N HIS A 50 -8.30 -26.37 -1.74
CA HIS A 50 -7.19 -27.10 -1.11
C HIS A 50 -6.41 -26.27 -0.09
N VAL A 51 -6.81 -25.03 0.13
CA VAL A 51 -6.09 -24.08 0.99
C VAL A 51 -6.70 -24.12 2.37
N ARG A 52 -5.86 -24.42 3.36
CA ARG A 52 -6.28 -24.46 4.76
C ARG A 52 -6.49 -23.06 5.33
N TRP A 53 -5.60 -22.13 5.01
CA TRP A 53 -5.59 -20.76 5.50
C TRP A 53 -5.27 -19.83 4.33
N TYR A 54 -6.18 -18.92 3.98
CA TYR A 54 -5.96 -18.00 2.85
C TYR A 54 -5.01 -16.86 3.18
N SER A 55 -4.93 -16.51 4.46
CA SER A 55 -4.04 -15.50 5.04
C SER A 55 -2.74 -16.08 5.59
N ASP A 56 -2.35 -17.28 5.15
CA ASP A 56 -0.98 -17.76 5.32
C ASP A 56 -0.06 -16.96 4.39
N LEU A 57 0.68 -16.01 4.98
CA LEU A 57 1.57 -15.10 4.25
C LEU A 57 2.95 -15.72 3.96
N LYS A 58 3.28 -16.87 4.55
CA LYS A 58 4.59 -17.52 4.39
C LYS A 58 4.95 -17.83 2.94
N PRO A 59 4.05 -18.36 2.08
CA PRO A 59 4.35 -18.58 0.66
C PRO A 59 4.76 -17.29 -0.05
N PHE A 60 4.07 -16.18 0.23
CA PHE A 60 4.37 -14.90 -0.41
C PHE A 60 5.68 -14.29 0.09
N VAL A 61 5.91 -14.29 1.41
CA VAL A 61 7.17 -13.87 2.02
C VAL A 61 8.34 -14.69 1.44
N THR A 62 8.17 -15.99 1.27
CA THR A 62 9.18 -16.86 0.64
C THR A 62 9.43 -16.47 -0.82
N ALA A 63 8.38 -16.25 -1.61
CA ALA A 63 8.50 -15.83 -3.00
C ALA A 63 9.13 -14.43 -3.15
N LEU A 64 8.96 -13.56 -2.15
CA LEU A 64 9.47 -12.20 -2.11
C LEU A 64 10.84 -12.07 -1.41
N ALA A 65 11.44 -13.17 -0.94
CA ALA A 65 12.58 -13.14 -0.01
C ALA A 65 13.76 -12.25 -0.44
N SER A 66 14.09 -12.20 -1.73
CA SER A 66 15.18 -11.36 -2.25
C SER A 66 14.90 -9.85 -2.20
N ARG A 67 13.66 -9.45 -1.96
CA ARG A 67 13.18 -8.07 -1.95
C ARG A 67 12.56 -7.64 -0.63
N LEU A 68 12.38 -8.53 0.34
CA LEU A 68 11.82 -8.21 1.67
C LEU A 68 12.55 -7.03 2.34
N ASP A 69 13.87 -6.96 2.16
CA ASP A 69 14.73 -5.92 2.71
C ASP A 69 14.71 -4.59 1.93
N GLU A 70 13.99 -4.51 0.82
CA GLU A 70 13.70 -3.24 0.11
C GLU A 70 12.65 -2.40 0.85
N PHE A 71 11.94 -3.02 1.81
CA PHE A 71 10.82 -2.41 2.50
C PHE A 71 11.00 -2.36 4.03
N VAL A 72 10.32 -1.39 4.63
CA VAL A 72 9.89 -1.40 6.02
C VAL A 72 8.42 -1.83 6.03
N TRP A 73 8.07 -2.77 6.88
CA TRP A 73 6.74 -3.37 6.91
C TRP A 73 5.97 -2.81 8.08
N ARG A 74 4.87 -2.12 7.80
CA ARG A 74 3.96 -1.59 8.83
C ARG A 74 2.69 -2.44 8.86
N PHE A 75 2.35 -2.96 10.04
CA PHE A 75 1.18 -3.79 10.27
C PHE A 75 0.14 -3.01 11.05
N ASP A 76 -1.04 -2.82 10.48
CA ASP A 76 -2.15 -2.11 11.10
C ASP A 76 -3.36 -3.05 11.29
N ALA A 77 -4.13 -2.80 12.35
CA ALA A 77 -5.37 -3.51 12.69
C ALA A 77 -5.23 -5.05 12.67
N VAL A 78 -4.18 -5.56 13.33
CA VAL A 78 -3.86 -6.99 13.31
C VAL A 78 -4.73 -7.78 14.30
N GLU A 79 -5.34 -8.85 13.80
CA GLU A 79 -6.00 -9.88 14.58
C GLU A 79 -5.50 -11.28 14.15
N GLY A 80 -5.34 -12.19 15.13
CA GLY A 80 -4.87 -13.56 14.89
C GLY A 80 -3.36 -13.76 15.05
N ALA A 81 -2.61 -12.71 15.38
CA ALA A 81 -1.20 -12.79 15.77
C ALA A 81 -0.96 -12.01 17.07
N PHE A 82 0.13 -12.35 17.77
CA PHE A 82 0.57 -11.60 18.94
C PHE A 82 1.52 -10.48 18.50
N PRO A 83 1.52 -9.33 19.20
CA PRO A 83 2.44 -8.26 18.91
C PRO A 83 3.90 -8.72 19.06
N PRO A 84 4.80 -8.24 18.19
CA PRO A 84 6.23 -8.36 18.39
C PRO A 84 6.64 -7.81 19.75
N GLN A 85 7.68 -8.40 20.35
CA GLN A 85 8.18 -7.96 21.65
C GLN A 85 8.54 -6.46 21.64
N GLY A 86 8.01 -5.72 22.62
CA GLY A 86 8.22 -4.28 22.75
C GLY A 86 7.27 -3.41 21.92
N GLN A 87 6.28 -3.99 21.24
CA GLN A 87 5.23 -3.29 20.48
C GLN A 87 3.82 -3.69 20.97
N GLU A 88 3.70 -4.15 22.22
CA GLU A 88 2.46 -4.68 22.78
C GLU A 88 1.36 -3.61 22.98
N ASP A 89 1.78 -2.36 23.22
CA ASP A 89 0.89 -1.22 23.45
C ASP A 89 0.78 -0.29 22.22
N ASP A 90 1.40 -0.66 21.09
CA ASP A 90 1.43 0.16 19.88
C ASP A 90 0.19 -0.07 18.99
N ASP A 91 -0.31 1.01 18.38
CA ASP A 91 -1.46 0.97 17.45
C ASP A 91 -1.15 0.21 16.14
N PHE A 92 0.13 0.05 15.82
CA PHE A 92 0.64 -0.65 14.64
C PHE A 92 2.04 -1.20 14.92
N TRP A 93 2.47 -2.18 14.14
CA TRP A 93 3.82 -2.76 14.27
C TRP A 93 4.73 -2.35 13.12
N ILE A 94 5.98 -2.03 13.41
CA ILE A 94 7.02 -1.77 12.41
C ILE A 94 8.03 -2.92 12.42
N LEU A 95 8.23 -3.54 11.25
CA LEU A 95 9.10 -4.70 11.08
C LEU A 95 10.09 -4.52 9.93
N SER A 96 11.28 -5.09 10.11
CA SER A 96 12.22 -5.36 9.02
C SER A 96 11.76 -6.55 8.19
N GLY A 97 12.36 -6.76 7.02
CA GLY A 97 12.09 -7.93 6.18
C GLY A 97 12.30 -9.25 6.94
N ASN A 98 13.39 -9.37 7.70
CA ASN A 98 13.66 -10.56 8.52
C ASN A 98 12.63 -10.74 9.65
N ALA A 99 12.26 -9.66 10.35
CA ALA A 99 11.27 -9.74 11.42
C ALA A 99 9.87 -10.12 10.89
N PHE A 100 9.51 -9.66 9.68
CA PHE A 100 8.30 -10.13 9.00
C PHE A 100 8.41 -11.61 8.63
N ALA A 101 9.55 -12.06 8.10
CA ALA A 101 9.77 -13.47 7.80
C ALA A 101 9.65 -14.37 9.04
N ASP A 102 10.24 -13.95 10.16
CA ASP A 102 10.13 -14.68 11.43
C ASP A 102 8.67 -14.69 11.95
N LEU A 103 7.96 -13.56 11.85
CA LEU A 103 6.56 -13.45 12.28
C LEU A 103 5.65 -14.47 11.57
N VAL A 104 5.79 -14.63 10.26
CA VAL A 104 4.92 -15.55 9.49
C VAL A 104 5.27 -17.02 9.66
N GLU A 105 6.47 -17.34 10.17
CA GLU A 105 6.82 -18.71 10.57
C GLU A 105 6.07 -19.13 11.83
N ASP A 106 5.93 -18.22 12.80
CA ASP A 106 5.24 -18.47 14.07
C ASP A 106 3.71 -18.29 13.97
N HIS A 107 3.25 -17.50 12.99
CA HIS A 107 1.84 -17.16 12.79
C HIS A 107 1.34 -17.57 11.41
N PRO A 108 0.79 -18.80 11.27
CA PRO A 108 0.35 -19.31 9.97
C PRO A 108 -0.96 -18.69 9.47
N GLN A 109 -1.63 -17.83 10.25
CA GLN A 109 -2.90 -17.22 9.88
C GLN A 109 -3.12 -15.89 10.59
N PHE A 110 -3.45 -14.85 9.81
CA PHE A 110 -4.03 -13.61 10.31
C PHE A 110 -5.54 -13.60 10.04
N THR A 111 -6.37 -13.26 11.03
CA THR A 111 -7.81 -13.08 10.78
C THR A 111 -8.04 -11.76 10.05
N TRP A 112 -7.44 -10.69 10.57
CA TRP A 112 -7.45 -9.37 9.93
C TRP A 112 -6.06 -8.78 10.01
N ALA A 113 -5.61 -8.11 8.95
CA ALA A 113 -4.41 -7.28 8.97
C ALA A 113 -4.35 -6.43 7.68
N VAL A 114 -3.77 -5.25 7.78
CA VAL A 114 -3.23 -4.53 6.61
C VAL A 114 -1.73 -4.39 6.79
N VAL A 115 -0.98 -4.93 5.83
CA VAL A 115 0.48 -4.89 5.82
C VAL A 115 0.93 -3.93 4.73
N SER A 116 1.42 -2.77 5.14
CA SER A 116 1.93 -1.73 4.25
C SER A 116 3.41 -1.94 3.97
N ALA A 117 3.77 -2.08 2.70
CA ALA A 117 5.17 -2.12 2.25
C ALA A 117 5.64 -0.68 1.97
N LEU A 118 6.41 -0.12 2.90
CA LEU A 118 6.98 1.23 2.78
C LEU A 118 8.41 1.09 2.25
N ALA A 119 8.80 1.94 1.30
CA ALA A 119 10.17 1.89 0.79
C ALA A 119 11.18 2.06 1.94
N LYS A 120 12.30 1.32 1.92
CA LYS A 120 13.33 1.37 3.00
C LYS A 120 13.86 2.78 3.27
N HIS A 121 13.77 3.68 2.29
CA HIS A 121 14.21 5.07 2.41
C HIS A 121 13.15 6.02 2.98
N CYS A 122 11.94 5.53 3.29
CA CYS A 122 10.94 6.32 4.00
C CYS A 122 11.49 6.78 5.36
N SER A 123 11.24 8.04 5.67
CA SER A 123 11.57 8.67 6.93
C SER A 123 10.65 8.20 8.06
N GLY A 124 11.06 8.48 9.31
CA GLY A 124 10.24 8.19 10.48
C GLY A 124 8.85 8.86 10.42
N ASP A 125 8.75 10.09 9.95
CA ASP A 125 7.46 10.80 9.83
C ASP A 125 6.55 10.16 8.78
N GLU A 126 7.12 9.62 7.70
CA GLU A 126 6.36 8.92 6.65
C GLU A 126 5.88 7.55 7.14
N ILE A 127 6.72 6.81 7.87
CA ILE A 127 6.35 5.52 8.46
C ILE A 127 5.27 5.69 9.54
N ASN A 128 5.40 6.73 10.38
CA ASN A 128 4.47 7.04 11.46
C ASN A 128 3.34 7.98 11.03
N ALA A 129 3.04 8.06 9.72
CA ALA A 129 1.95 8.88 9.24
C ALA A 129 0.64 8.51 9.96
N LEU A 130 -0.12 9.53 10.36
CA LEU A 130 -1.41 9.37 11.05
C LEU A 130 -2.50 8.90 10.06
N CYS A 131 -2.39 7.65 9.62
CA CYS A 131 -3.42 6.89 8.94
C CYS A 131 -3.68 5.60 9.73
N VAL A 132 -4.89 5.06 9.59
CA VAL A 132 -5.29 3.80 10.25
C VAL A 132 -5.80 2.85 9.16
N PRO A 133 -4.90 2.23 8.37
CA PRO A 133 -5.28 1.18 7.44
C PRO A 133 -6.04 0.07 8.18
N TYR A 134 -7.16 -0.38 7.61
CA TYR A 134 -7.94 -1.46 8.20
C TYR A 134 -8.55 -2.37 7.13
N ALA A 135 -8.72 -3.64 7.50
CA ALA A 135 -9.36 -4.66 6.67
C ALA A 135 -10.84 -4.79 7.01
N ASP A 136 -11.16 -5.04 8.29
CA ASP A 136 -12.53 -5.38 8.72
C ASP A 136 -13.59 -4.38 8.24
N GLY A 137 -14.54 -4.89 7.46
CA GLY A 137 -15.68 -4.12 6.97
C GLY A 137 -15.33 -3.02 5.95
N ASN A 138 -14.07 -2.89 5.50
CA ASN A 138 -13.69 -1.83 4.57
C ASN A 138 -14.29 -2.06 3.17
N PRO A 139 -15.28 -1.27 2.73
CA PRO A 139 -15.96 -1.51 1.46
C PRO A 139 -15.11 -1.13 0.25
N THR A 140 -14.06 -0.32 0.42
CA THR A 140 -13.31 0.24 -0.72
C THR A 140 -12.49 -0.80 -1.47
N PHE A 141 -12.18 -1.94 -0.84
CA PHE A 141 -11.52 -3.06 -1.52
C PHE A 141 -12.40 -3.75 -2.55
N TRP A 142 -13.72 -3.59 -2.44
CA TRP A 142 -14.71 -4.37 -3.18
C TRP A 142 -15.42 -3.57 -4.29
N THR A 143 -14.80 -2.46 -4.71
CA THR A 143 -15.35 -1.55 -5.73
C THR A 143 -14.22 -0.99 -6.59
N GLY A 144 -14.42 -1.00 -7.91
CA GLY A 144 -13.45 -0.45 -8.87
C GLY A 144 -12.03 -0.98 -8.67
N SER A 145 -11.05 -0.06 -8.77
CA SER A 145 -9.62 -0.35 -8.61
C SER A 145 -9.12 0.20 -7.26
N PRO A 146 -9.03 -0.64 -6.20
CA PRO A 146 -8.56 -0.19 -4.90
C PRO A 146 -7.12 0.34 -4.95
N ARG A 147 -6.78 1.12 -3.92
CA ARG A 147 -5.47 1.75 -3.73
C ARG A 147 -4.99 1.48 -2.30
N PRO A 148 -3.66 1.48 -2.07
CA PRO A 148 -3.14 1.42 -0.72
C PRO A 148 -3.76 2.52 0.16
N GLN A 149 -4.09 2.17 1.40
CA GLN A 149 -4.62 3.09 2.40
C GLN A 149 -3.53 3.98 3.00
N HIS A 150 -2.34 3.42 3.23
CA HIS A 150 -1.20 4.16 3.73
C HIS A 150 -0.61 5.03 2.60
N PRO A 151 -0.47 6.36 2.78
CA PRO A 151 -0.14 7.29 1.71
C PRO A 151 1.26 7.08 1.10
N PHE A 152 2.16 6.43 1.84
CA PHE A 152 3.52 6.10 1.42
C PHE A 152 3.74 4.62 1.08
N ALA A 153 2.70 3.79 1.14
CA ALA A 153 2.84 2.38 0.77
C ALA A 153 3.05 2.23 -0.73
N GLU A 154 4.07 1.46 -1.11
CA GLU A 154 4.25 1.03 -2.49
C GLU A 154 3.20 0.01 -2.90
N PHE A 155 2.79 -0.84 -1.96
CA PHE A 155 1.68 -1.77 -2.05
C PHE A 155 1.23 -2.21 -0.65
N GLU A 156 0.06 -2.84 -0.57
CA GLU A 156 -0.47 -3.42 0.67
C GLU A 156 -0.85 -4.89 0.47
N ILE A 157 -0.67 -5.67 1.53
CA ILE A 157 -1.24 -7.02 1.67
C ILE A 157 -2.39 -6.91 2.67
N VAL A 158 -3.56 -7.39 2.31
CA VAL A 158 -4.75 -7.34 3.18
C VAL A 158 -5.18 -8.76 3.50
N CYS A 159 -5.13 -9.13 4.78
CA CYS A 159 -5.70 -10.37 5.28
C CYS A 159 -7.16 -10.10 5.65
N TRP A 160 -8.08 -10.82 5.01
CA TRP A 160 -9.51 -10.63 5.14
C TRP A 160 -10.16 -11.86 5.77
N ASP A 161 -10.72 -11.71 6.99
CA ASP A 161 -11.39 -12.69 7.86
C ASP A 161 -10.81 -14.12 7.91
N GLY A 162 -9.57 -14.31 7.44
CA GLY A 162 -8.98 -15.61 7.15
C GLY A 162 -9.47 -16.31 5.86
N SER A 163 -10.42 -15.73 5.11
CA SER A 163 -10.95 -16.33 3.86
C SER A 163 -10.35 -15.78 2.57
N ALA A 164 -9.64 -14.65 2.62
CA ALA A 164 -8.94 -14.10 1.45
C ALA A 164 -7.66 -13.36 1.82
N THR A 165 -6.75 -13.27 0.84
CA THR A 165 -5.61 -12.35 0.86
C THR A 165 -5.66 -11.49 -0.39
N LEU A 166 -5.59 -10.18 -0.21
CA LEU A 166 -5.57 -9.21 -1.31
C LEU A 166 -4.18 -8.59 -1.42
N LEU A 167 -3.75 -8.34 -2.64
CA LEU A 167 -2.56 -7.55 -2.96
C LEU A 167 -3.03 -6.27 -3.63
N ILE A 168 -2.70 -5.11 -3.07
CA ILE A 168 -3.21 -3.82 -3.50
C ILE A 168 -2.08 -2.91 -3.95
N GLY A 169 -2.14 -2.40 -5.18
CA GLY A 169 -1.23 -1.37 -5.68
C GLY A 169 0.15 -1.88 -6.10
N ALA A 170 0.35 -3.19 -6.24
CA ALA A 170 1.64 -3.79 -6.55
C ALA A 170 2.15 -3.46 -7.97
N ASP A 171 3.48 -3.38 -8.13
CA ASP A 171 4.09 -3.44 -9.46
C ASP A 171 4.03 -4.87 -10.03
N GLU A 172 4.38 -5.03 -11.32
CA GLU A 172 4.29 -6.32 -12.00
C GLU A 172 5.19 -7.41 -11.40
N SER A 173 6.32 -7.03 -10.83
CA SER A 173 7.27 -7.97 -10.23
C SER A 173 6.81 -8.47 -8.86
N ILE A 174 6.22 -7.59 -8.04
CA ILE A 174 5.55 -7.97 -6.78
C ILE A 174 4.32 -8.83 -7.08
N ALA A 175 3.53 -8.46 -8.10
CA ALA A 175 2.38 -9.25 -8.54
C ALA A 175 2.79 -10.66 -9.02
N ALA A 176 3.91 -10.78 -9.75
CA ALA A 176 4.43 -12.08 -10.18
C ALA A 176 4.87 -12.97 -9.00
N ALA A 177 5.50 -12.40 -7.96
CA ALA A 177 5.82 -13.13 -6.73
C ALA A 177 4.54 -13.60 -6.02
N PHE A 178 3.50 -12.75 -5.97
CA PHE A 178 2.22 -13.11 -5.37
C PHE A 178 1.52 -14.26 -6.12
N GLN A 179 1.52 -14.22 -7.45
CA GLN A 179 0.95 -15.31 -8.25
C GLN A 179 1.80 -16.60 -8.21
N THR A 180 3.11 -16.48 -7.98
CA THR A 180 3.96 -17.66 -7.72
C THR A 180 3.60 -18.31 -6.38
N ALA A 181 3.33 -17.49 -5.35
CA ALA A 181 2.89 -17.96 -4.04
C ALA A 181 1.46 -18.50 -4.04
N TYR A 182 0.57 -17.86 -4.80
CA TYR A 182 -0.86 -18.17 -4.89
C TYR A 182 -1.29 -18.27 -6.37
N PRO A 183 -1.09 -19.43 -7.02
CA PRO A 183 -1.36 -19.59 -8.46
C PRO A 183 -2.82 -19.38 -8.87
N GLU A 184 -3.75 -19.48 -7.92
CA GLU A 184 -5.19 -19.26 -8.14
C GLU A 184 -5.60 -17.79 -7.90
N ALA A 185 -4.65 -16.90 -7.59
CA ALA A 185 -4.93 -15.47 -7.45
C ALA A 185 -5.37 -14.84 -8.78
N ILE A 186 -6.42 -14.04 -8.72
CA ILE A 186 -7.07 -13.41 -9.88
C ILE A 186 -7.04 -11.88 -9.79
N ASP A 187 -7.37 -11.23 -10.89
CA ASP A 187 -7.43 -9.76 -11.01
C ASP A 187 -8.62 -9.20 -10.21
N LEU A 188 -8.32 -8.47 -9.13
CA LEU A 188 -9.34 -7.93 -8.23
C LEU A 188 -10.14 -6.79 -8.88
N ASP A 189 -9.53 -6.00 -9.76
CA ASP A 189 -10.23 -4.89 -10.43
C ASP A 189 -11.34 -5.45 -11.32
N ARG A 190 -11.02 -6.53 -12.06
CA ARG A 190 -12.01 -7.25 -12.88
C ARG A 190 -13.11 -7.87 -12.03
N GLU A 191 -12.76 -8.53 -10.92
CA GLU A 191 -13.77 -9.09 -10.01
C GLU A 191 -14.71 -8.03 -9.44
N ASN A 192 -14.18 -6.85 -9.11
CA ASN A 192 -14.98 -5.73 -8.64
C ASN A 192 -15.94 -5.20 -9.72
N GLU A 193 -15.49 -5.07 -10.97
CA GLU A 193 -16.36 -4.71 -12.10
C GLU A 193 -17.51 -5.70 -12.30
N ASP A 194 -17.24 -7.00 -12.16
CA ASP A 194 -18.24 -8.07 -12.28
C ASP A 194 -19.27 -8.01 -11.14
N ARG A 195 -18.82 -7.77 -9.91
CA ARG A 195 -19.68 -7.56 -8.72
C ARG A 195 -20.58 -6.33 -8.88
N ASP A 196 -20.07 -5.24 -9.47
CA ASP A 196 -20.86 -4.03 -9.69
C ASP A 196 -21.90 -4.19 -10.80
N ARG A 197 -21.65 -5.05 -11.80
CA ARG A 197 -22.63 -5.38 -12.84
C ARG A 197 -23.76 -6.26 -12.33
N THR A 198 -23.48 -7.19 -11.42
CA THR A 198 -24.48 -8.13 -10.88
C THR A 198 -25.40 -7.51 -9.83
N LYS A 199 -25.05 -6.35 -9.26
CA LYS A 199 -25.87 -5.58 -8.33
C LYS A 199 -26.91 -4.65 -9.01
N ARG A 200 -26.88 -4.51 -10.33
CA ARG A 200 -27.81 -3.67 -11.12
C ARG A 200 -29.01 -4.47 -11.61
#